data_AF-A0A7S2A4L2-F1
#
_entry.id   AF-A0A7S2A4L2-F1
#
_cell.length_a   1.000
_cell.length_b   1.000
_cell.length_c   1.000
_cell.angle_alpha   90.00
_cell.angle_beta   90.00
_cell.angle_gamma   90.00
#
_symmetry.space_group_name_H-M   'P 1'
#
loop_
_entity.id
_entity.type
_entity.pdbx_description
1 polymer ?
#
loop_
_entity_poly.entity_id
_entity_poly.type
_entity_poly.pdbx_seq_one_letter_code
_entity_poly.pdbx_strand_id
1 'polypeptide(L)'
;MSSAMVRAYCHKVIKLSDTLQTFALEKEAISNVHGVRAEFTREGARRAATAIAVSNRTNSMNATVVEANNNRNNTDIYFIGKILWAKGLDKLLELEDFYRKIVGEYFPIDIFGSGPEKKEIMRAFHGRKLHFKEKADGNENSLSTIISAAMEVLNDPEFGSESGDLFEELTDEIELNGVKDDAHFFHKEEPLTAKDKLGSLLRVLSLRTESLEIDLPKSLHEWRKQPVPSRFPGRVDHALLKDQFKIFVNPSVTEVLCTTTAEALAMGKFAIIPDHPSNRFFMKFPNCLVYQNKWEFVANLRWAQSHEPEPLTPELLHEFTWEAATERFINAAAITNEEAKERARLGKTKLDERIAWFHNELGKGVKGDRLRKVLGGGPISDQVKYVKSKIEGQEPGFDECEDDIDNIFRNLGYSSITQSIRSSFEKGILLPNSLAAWI
;
A
#
# COMPACT_ATOMS: atom_id res chain seq x y z
N MET A 1 -0.34 -8.29 -19.60
CA MET A 1 -1.05 -9.19 -20.53
C MET A 1 -2.39 -8.54 -20.84
N SER A 2 -2.74 -8.32 -22.10
CA SER A 2 -3.97 -7.61 -22.47
C SER A 2 -5.21 -8.48 -22.26
N SER A 3 -6.38 -7.85 -22.06
CA SER A 3 -7.66 -8.55 -21.94
C SER A 3 -7.95 -9.43 -23.17
N ALA A 4 -7.55 -9.01 -24.37
CA ALA A 4 -7.67 -9.81 -25.59
C ALA A 4 -6.83 -11.10 -25.53
N MET A 5 -5.59 -11.04 -25.03
CA MET A 5 -4.75 -12.24 -24.86
C MET A 5 -5.30 -13.18 -23.80
N VAL A 6 -5.67 -12.65 -22.62
CA VAL A 6 -6.26 -13.46 -21.54
C VAL A 6 -7.54 -14.13 -22.03
N ARG A 7 -8.39 -13.38 -22.74
CA ARG A 7 -9.59 -13.92 -23.38
C ARG A 7 -9.26 -15.02 -24.38
N ALA A 8 -8.26 -14.86 -25.23
CA ALA A 8 -7.97 -15.84 -26.28
C ALA A 8 -7.36 -17.15 -25.72
N TYR A 9 -6.45 -17.04 -24.74
CA TYR A 9 -5.61 -18.17 -24.32
C TYR A 9 -6.00 -18.81 -22.99
N CYS A 10 -6.87 -18.18 -22.19
CA CYS A 10 -7.33 -18.75 -20.93
C CYS A 10 -8.72 -19.39 -21.09
N HIS A 11 -8.90 -20.57 -20.50
CA HIS A 11 -10.22 -21.22 -20.40
C HIS A 11 -11.03 -20.67 -19.21
N LYS A 12 -10.34 -20.35 -18.12
CA LYS A 12 -10.86 -19.75 -16.89
C LYS A 12 -9.87 -18.69 -16.40
N VAL A 13 -10.36 -17.63 -15.78
CA VAL A 13 -9.56 -16.55 -15.19
C VAL A 13 -9.91 -16.46 -13.71
N ILE A 14 -8.98 -16.84 -12.85
CA ILE A 14 -9.20 -16.80 -11.39
C ILE A 14 -8.57 -15.52 -10.85
N LYS A 15 -9.40 -14.63 -10.32
CA LYS A 15 -8.98 -13.38 -9.66
C LYS A 15 -8.96 -13.60 -8.16
N LEU A 16 -7.90 -13.13 -7.49
CA LEU A 16 -7.78 -13.21 -6.03
C LEU A 16 -8.83 -12.35 -5.31
N SER A 17 -9.28 -11.28 -5.96
CA SER A 17 -10.34 -10.39 -5.48
C SER A 17 -10.94 -9.62 -6.66
N ASP A 18 -11.96 -8.81 -6.36
CA ASP A 18 -12.65 -8.00 -7.36
C ASP A 18 -12.01 -6.63 -7.62
N THR A 19 -10.81 -6.38 -7.08
CA THR A 19 -10.09 -5.12 -7.31
C THR A 19 -9.33 -5.10 -8.63
N LEU A 20 -9.13 -6.28 -9.23
CA LEU A 20 -8.51 -6.42 -10.54
C LEU A 20 -9.50 -6.07 -11.65
N GLN A 21 -8.98 -5.39 -12.67
CA GLN A 21 -9.70 -5.12 -13.91
C GLN A 21 -10.34 -6.37 -14.51
N THR A 22 -11.43 -6.18 -15.26
CA THR A 22 -12.05 -7.24 -16.05
C THR A 22 -11.19 -7.57 -17.28
N PHE A 23 -10.85 -8.85 -17.43
CA PHE A 23 -10.16 -9.42 -18.57
C PHE A 23 -11.13 -10.11 -19.54
N ALA A 24 -11.98 -10.99 -19.01
CA ALA A 24 -12.97 -11.75 -19.76
C ALA A 24 -14.10 -12.18 -18.82
N LEU A 25 -15.10 -11.31 -18.64
CA LEU A 25 -16.17 -11.46 -17.65
C LEU A 25 -16.81 -12.86 -17.65
N GLU A 26 -16.98 -13.47 -18.82
CA GLU A 26 -17.60 -14.79 -18.94
C GLU A 26 -16.70 -15.98 -18.58
N LYS A 27 -15.43 -15.72 -18.26
CA LYS A 27 -14.42 -16.70 -17.84
C LYS A 27 -13.94 -16.44 -16.42
N GLU A 28 -14.34 -15.33 -15.83
CA GLU A 28 -13.84 -14.88 -14.54
C GLU A 28 -14.51 -15.60 -13.39
N ALA A 29 -13.69 -15.96 -12.40
CA ALA A 29 -14.13 -16.39 -11.09
C ALA A 29 -13.29 -15.65 -10.05
N ILE A 30 -13.90 -15.29 -8.93
CA ILE A 30 -13.19 -14.71 -7.79
C ILE A 30 -12.98 -15.82 -6.78
N SER A 31 -11.72 -16.15 -6.50
CA SER A 31 -11.36 -17.16 -5.51
C SER A 31 -10.03 -16.79 -4.88
N ASN A 32 -10.01 -16.69 -3.55
CA ASN A 32 -8.77 -16.56 -2.81
C ASN A 32 -8.04 -17.91 -2.86
N VAL A 33 -6.95 -17.99 -3.61
CA VAL A 33 -6.14 -19.22 -3.73
C VAL A 33 -4.81 -19.09 -2.99
N HIS A 34 -4.81 -18.38 -1.86
CA HIS A 34 -3.62 -18.12 -1.06
C HIS A 34 -3.66 -18.86 0.28
N GLY A 35 -2.60 -19.62 0.57
CA GLY A 35 -2.34 -20.19 1.89
C GLY A 35 -1.23 -19.43 2.61
N VAL A 36 -1.03 -19.69 3.90
CA VAL A 36 0.06 -19.10 4.69
C VAL A 36 1.07 -20.18 5.12
N ARG A 37 2.25 -19.75 5.57
CA ARG A 37 3.24 -20.67 6.16
C ARG A 37 2.65 -21.40 7.37
N ALA A 38 2.98 -22.68 7.52
CA ALA A 38 2.48 -23.52 8.61
C ALA A 38 2.87 -23.02 10.03
N GLU A 39 3.85 -22.14 10.16
CA GLU A 39 4.19 -21.51 11.43
C GLU A 39 3.08 -20.61 11.96
N PHE A 40 2.36 -19.91 11.07
CA PHE A 40 1.26 -19.04 11.45
C PHE A 40 0.06 -19.85 11.92
N THR A 41 -0.28 -20.94 11.21
CA THR A 41 -1.39 -21.81 11.63
C THR A 41 -1.06 -22.58 12.91
N ARG A 42 0.19 -23.03 13.08
CA ARG A 42 0.66 -23.62 14.35
C ARG A 42 0.52 -22.64 15.52
N GLU A 43 0.82 -21.37 15.30
CA GLU A 43 0.61 -20.34 16.31
C GLU A 43 -0.87 -20.12 16.62
N GLY A 44 -1.74 -20.03 15.59
CA GLY A 44 -3.18 -19.93 15.79
C GLY A 44 -3.75 -21.10 16.62
N ALA A 45 -3.32 -22.34 16.31
CA ALA A 45 -3.69 -23.51 17.09
C ALA A 45 -3.18 -23.44 18.54
N ARG A 46 -1.94 -22.98 18.75
CA ARG A 46 -1.36 -22.80 20.10
C ARG A 46 -2.16 -21.79 20.92
N ARG A 47 -2.53 -20.65 20.33
CA ARG A 47 -3.34 -19.62 21.01
C ARG A 47 -4.73 -20.14 21.34
N ALA A 48 -5.37 -20.83 20.41
CA ALA A 48 -6.68 -21.44 20.63
C ALA A 48 -6.66 -22.46 21.78
N ALA A 49 -5.69 -23.38 21.80
CA ALA A 49 -5.51 -24.35 22.87
C ALA A 49 -5.24 -23.68 24.23
N THR A 50 -4.44 -22.60 24.25
CA THR A 50 -4.15 -21.84 25.47
C THR A 50 -5.41 -21.18 26.03
N ALA A 51 -6.21 -20.54 25.18
CA ALA A 51 -7.46 -19.90 25.59
C ALA A 51 -8.48 -20.91 26.16
N ILE A 52 -8.64 -22.08 25.51
CA ILE A 52 -9.50 -23.17 26.00
C ILE A 52 -9.01 -23.70 27.37
N ALA A 53 -7.70 -23.84 27.54
CA ALA A 53 -7.13 -24.27 28.82
C ALA A 53 -7.33 -23.25 29.94
N VAL A 54 -7.39 -21.95 29.62
CA VAL A 54 -7.71 -20.89 30.59
C VAL A 54 -9.20 -20.92 30.94
N SER A 55 -10.10 -21.00 29.96
CA SER A 55 -11.55 -21.04 30.21
C SER A 55 -11.97 -22.25 31.06
N ASN A 56 -11.34 -23.41 30.84
CA ASN A 56 -11.63 -24.61 31.63
C ASN A 56 -11.16 -24.47 33.09
N ARG A 57 -10.09 -23.71 33.35
CA ARG A 57 -9.59 -23.46 34.71
C ARG A 57 -10.45 -22.44 35.46
N THR A 58 -10.88 -21.37 34.80
CA THR A 58 -11.74 -20.34 35.41
C THR A 58 -13.13 -20.88 35.78
N ASN A 59 -13.63 -21.88 35.06
CA ASN A 59 -14.89 -22.55 35.39
C ASN A 59 -14.78 -23.51 36.60
N SER A 60 -13.58 -23.80 37.10
CA SER A 60 -13.34 -24.76 38.20
C SER A 60 -12.86 -24.13 39.52
N MET A 61 -12.51 -22.84 39.56
CA MET A 61 -12.03 -22.15 40.77
C MET A 61 -12.56 -20.72 40.84
N ASN A 62 -13.01 -20.31 42.04
CA ASN A 62 -13.34 -18.93 42.37
C ASN A 62 -12.22 -17.99 41.90
N ALA A 63 -12.60 -17.02 41.07
CA ALA A 63 -11.73 -16.12 40.35
C ALA A 63 -10.80 -15.32 41.28
N THR A 64 -9.61 -15.84 41.54
CA THR A 64 -8.45 -15.00 41.82
C THR A 64 -7.97 -14.46 40.48
N VAL A 65 -8.17 -13.16 40.30
CA VAL A 65 -7.67 -12.37 39.17
C VAL A 65 -6.18 -12.66 39.04
N VAL A 66 -5.81 -13.43 38.01
CA VAL A 66 -4.40 -13.57 37.62
C VAL A 66 -4.05 -12.25 36.97
N GLU A 67 -3.44 -11.36 37.74
CA GLU A 67 -2.85 -10.12 37.25
C GLU A 67 -1.88 -10.48 36.12
N ALA A 68 -2.25 -10.11 34.89
CA ALA A 68 -1.36 -10.20 33.75
C ALA A 68 -0.15 -9.31 34.03
N ASN A 69 1.05 -9.91 34.03
CA ASN A 69 2.34 -9.25 34.19
C ASN A 69 2.36 -7.86 33.52
N ASN A 70 2.25 -6.82 34.33
CA ASN A 70 2.33 -5.41 33.96
C ASN A 70 3.80 -5.01 33.73
N ASN A 71 4.44 -5.64 32.74
CA ASN A 71 5.72 -5.19 32.21
C ASN A 71 5.56 -4.72 30.75
N ARG A 72 4.44 -4.04 30.46
CA ARG A 72 4.07 -3.61 29.10
C ARG A 72 4.57 -2.20 28.80
N ASN A 73 5.86 -2.08 28.54
CA ASN A 73 6.37 -1.02 27.65
C ASN A 73 6.18 -1.39 26.15
N ASN A 74 5.40 -2.44 25.87
CA ASN A 74 5.20 -2.98 24.52
C ASN A 74 3.80 -2.65 24.02
N THR A 75 3.71 -2.12 22.80
CA THR A 75 2.44 -1.75 22.16
C THR A 75 1.71 -3.02 21.71
N ASP A 76 0.41 -3.14 21.96
CA ASP A 76 -0.36 -4.33 21.51
C ASP A 76 -0.75 -4.28 20.02
N ILE A 77 -0.59 -3.09 19.39
CA ILE A 77 -1.03 -2.76 18.03
C ILE A 77 0.18 -2.69 17.09
N TYR A 78 0.06 -3.27 15.90
CA TYR A 78 1.12 -3.20 14.90
C TYR A 78 0.60 -3.22 13.46
N PHE A 79 1.43 -2.70 12.57
CA PHE A 79 1.36 -2.84 11.12
C PHE A 79 2.64 -3.54 10.64
N ILE A 80 2.53 -4.40 9.63
CA ILE A 80 3.70 -4.97 8.95
C ILE A 80 3.47 -5.01 7.44
N GLY A 81 4.44 -4.50 6.68
CA GLY A 81 4.37 -4.48 5.23
C GLY A 81 5.48 -3.66 4.59
N LYS A 82 5.36 -3.40 3.28
CA LYS A 82 6.22 -2.43 2.61
C LYS A 82 5.83 -1.02 3.08
N ILE A 83 6.80 -0.23 3.50
CA ILE A 83 6.54 1.13 3.99
C ILE A 83 6.39 2.05 2.78
N LEU A 84 5.15 2.23 2.34
CA LEU A 84 4.74 3.08 1.23
C LEU A 84 3.41 3.78 1.54
N TRP A 85 3.20 4.98 1.03
CA TRP A 85 1.93 5.70 1.13
C TRP A 85 0.78 4.92 0.51
N ALA A 86 1.03 4.31 -0.66
CA ALA A 86 0.06 3.46 -1.34
C ALA A 86 -0.42 2.26 -0.48
N LYS A 87 0.28 1.90 0.60
CA LYS A 87 -0.11 0.86 1.55
C LYS A 87 -1.01 1.37 2.69
N GLY A 88 -1.55 2.58 2.57
CA GLY A 88 -2.55 3.14 3.50
C GLY A 88 -1.95 3.80 4.74
N LEU A 89 -0.65 4.10 4.77
CA LEU A 89 -0.02 4.73 5.93
C LEU A 89 -0.46 6.19 6.12
N ASP A 90 -0.91 6.83 5.05
CA ASP A 90 -1.67 8.10 5.05
C ASP A 90 -3.01 7.95 5.79
N LYS A 91 -3.75 6.89 5.47
CA LYS A 91 -5.03 6.55 6.13
C LYS A 91 -4.82 6.21 7.59
N LEU A 92 -3.71 5.56 7.94
CA LEU A 92 -3.37 5.29 9.32
C LEU A 92 -3.22 6.58 10.12
N LEU A 93 -2.55 7.60 9.57
CA LEU A 93 -2.43 8.93 10.20
C LEU A 93 -3.79 9.61 10.35
N GLU A 94 -4.67 9.50 9.36
CA GLU A 94 -6.03 10.02 9.47
C GLU A 94 -6.85 9.33 10.58
N LEU A 95 -6.64 8.01 10.76
CA LEU A 95 -7.29 7.23 11.82
C LEU A 95 -6.73 7.58 13.20
N GLU A 96 -5.41 7.81 13.31
CA GLU A 96 -4.74 8.33 14.51
C GLU A 96 -5.32 9.70 14.91
N ASP A 97 -5.40 10.65 13.97
CA ASP A 97 -5.94 11.98 14.23
C ASP A 97 -7.42 11.93 14.65
N PHE A 98 -8.20 11.02 14.06
CA PHE A 98 -9.60 10.83 14.43
C PHE A 98 -9.76 10.16 15.80
N TYR A 99 -8.93 9.14 16.09
CA TYR A 99 -8.89 8.49 17.40
C TYR A 99 -8.54 9.50 18.50
N ARG A 100 -7.52 10.35 18.28
CA ARG A 100 -7.13 11.42 19.20
C ARG A 100 -8.26 12.40 19.48
N LYS A 101 -9.06 12.77 18.47
CA LYS A 101 -10.23 13.66 18.67
C LYS A 101 -11.29 13.06 19.59
N ILE A 102 -11.42 11.73 19.61
CA ILE A 102 -12.43 11.02 20.41
C ILE A 102 -11.88 10.68 21.81
N VAL A 103 -10.67 10.16 21.87
CA VAL A 103 -10.07 9.58 23.10
C VAL A 103 -9.20 10.59 23.84
N GLY A 104 -8.71 11.63 23.17
CA GLY A 104 -7.83 12.67 23.71
C GLY A 104 -6.34 12.43 23.43
N GLU A 105 -5.95 11.21 23.07
CA GLU A 105 -4.57 10.80 22.79
C GLU A 105 -4.47 9.92 21.54
N TYR A 106 -3.28 9.84 20.96
CA TYR A 106 -2.98 8.90 19.88
C TYR A 106 -2.81 7.47 20.42
N PHE A 107 -3.09 6.46 19.61
CA PHE A 107 -2.85 5.08 20.03
C PHE A 107 -1.41 4.65 19.71
N PRO A 108 -0.75 3.87 20.57
CA PRO A 108 0.61 3.43 20.30
C PRO A 108 0.64 2.28 19.29
N ILE A 109 1.49 2.40 18.26
CA ILE A 109 1.58 1.41 17.16
C ILE A 109 3.02 1.14 16.70
N ASP A 110 3.36 -0.13 16.50
CA ASP A 110 4.62 -0.53 15.88
C ASP A 110 4.46 -0.78 14.37
N ILE A 111 5.30 -0.14 13.56
CA ILE A 111 5.26 -0.20 12.10
C ILE A 111 6.51 -0.90 11.59
N PHE A 112 6.34 -2.18 11.22
CA PHE A 112 7.41 -3.03 10.71
C PHE A 112 7.49 -2.97 9.19
N GLY A 113 8.73 -2.98 8.69
CA GLY A 113 9.00 -3.03 7.26
C GLY A 113 10.15 -2.16 6.79
N SER A 114 10.25 -2.09 5.47
CA SER A 114 11.19 -1.25 4.74
C SER A 114 10.53 -0.76 3.45
N GLY A 115 10.90 0.41 2.97
CA GLY A 115 10.43 0.95 1.71
C GLY A 115 11.14 2.26 1.35
N PRO A 116 11.08 2.68 0.09
CA PRO A 116 11.72 3.92 -0.36
C PRO A 116 11.18 5.15 0.38
N GLU A 117 9.91 5.14 0.78
CA GLU A 117 9.22 6.25 1.44
C GLU A 117 9.35 6.20 2.98
N LYS A 118 10.15 5.28 3.53
CA LYS A 118 10.26 5.08 4.99
C LYS A 118 10.58 6.36 5.75
N LYS A 119 11.55 7.15 5.27
CA LYS A 119 11.99 8.38 5.97
C LYS A 119 10.86 9.40 6.04
N GLU A 120 10.15 9.60 4.93
CA GLU A 120 9.05 10.55 4.83
C GLU A 120 7.85 10.13 5.69
N ILE A 121 7.49 8.85 5.66
CA ILE A 121 6.42 8.30 6.49
C ILE A 121 6.79 8.42 7.97
N MET A 122 8.00 8.03 8.37
CA MET A 122 8.46 8.21 9.75
C MET A 122 8.35 9.67 10.20
N ARG A 123 8.74 10.62 9.35
CA ARG A 123 8.60 12.06 9.60
C ARG A 123 7.15 12.47 9.79
N ALA A 124 6.21 11.93 9.01
CA ALA A 124 4.79 12.24 9.14
C ALA A 124 4.16 11.68 10.44
N PHE A 125 4.65 10.55 10.94
CA PHE A 125 4.22 9.94 12.21
C PHE A 125 4.82 10.63 13.43
N HIS A 126 6.12 10.92 13.43
CA HIS A 126 6.82 11.51 14.57
C HIS A 126 6.81 13.03 14.58
N GLY A 127 6.25 13.65 13.54
CA GLY A 127 6.54 15.05 13.25
C GLY A 127 8.03 15.25 12.95
N ARG A 128 8.47 16.50 12.88
CA ARG A 128 9.89 16.82 12.72
C ARG A 128 10.58 16.79 14.07
N LYS A 129 11.49 15.83 14.26
CA LYS A 129 12.51 15.93 15.29
C LYS A 129 13.60 16.85 14.77
N LEU A 130 13.90 17.91 15.52
CA LEU A 130 15.10 18.73 15.29
C LEU A 130 16.32 17.83 15.47
N HIS A 131 16.94 17.43 14.37
CA HIS A 131 18.17 16.65 14.42
C HIS A 131 19.35 17.61 14.50
N PHE A 132 19.84 17.84 15.72
CA PHE A 132 21.10 18.53 15.92
C PHE A 132 22.25 17.60 15.53
N LYS A 133 22.98 17.93 14.46
CA LYS A 133 24.35 17.43 14.31
C LYS A 133 25.19 18.25 15.28
N GLU A 134 25.60 17.66 16.39
CA GLU A 134 26.65 18.22 17.24
C GLU A 134 27.91 18.45 16.39
N LYS A 135 28.11 19.68 15.94
CA LYS A 135 29.47 20.20 15.77
C LYS A 135 29.85 20.78 17.12
N ALA A 136 30.96 20.28 17.66
CA ALA A 136 31.58 20.78 18.86
C ALA A 136 31.93 22.26 18.70
N ASP A 137 31.00 23.14 19.05
CA ASP A 137 31.24 24.55 19.39
C ASP A 137 30.03 25.10 20.19
N GLY A 138 30.09 24.86 21.51
CA GLY A 138 29.78 25.83 22.57
C GLY A 138 28.42 26.55 22.70
N ASN A 139 27.38 26.33 21.88
CA ASN A 139 26.16 27.17 21.95
C ASN A 139 24.79 26.45 21.92
N GLU A 140 24.71 25.26 22.52
CA GLU A 140 23.44 24.49 22.62
C GLU A 140 22.31 25.23 23.34
N ASN A 141 22.64 26.05 24.35
CA ASN A 141 21.65 26.79 25.15
C ASN A 141 20.91 27.86 24.34
N SER A 142 21.51 28.38 23.27
CA SER A 142 20.89 29.47 22.50
C SER A 142 19.80 28.97 21.54
N LEU A 143 19.97 27.78 20.95
CA LEU A 143 19.00 27.22 19.99
C LEU A 143 17.78 26.62 20.70
N SER A 144 17.98 25.89 21.80
CA SER A 144 16.88 25.37 22.63
C SER A 144 15.98 26.51 23.14
N THR A 145 16.57 27.62 23.55
CA THR A 145 15.85 28.84 23.95
C THR A 145 15.04 29.45 22.79
N ILE A 146 15.61 29.50 21.58
CA ILE A 146 14.90 29.99 20.38
C ILE A 146 13.70 29.09 20.06
N ILE A 147 13.86 27.77 20.16
CA ILE A 147 12.77 26.81 19.90
C ILE A 147 11.68 26.90 20.98
N SER A 148 12.06 27.08 22.25
CA SER A 148 11.08 27.32 23.32
C SER A 148 10.31 28.62 23.11
N ALA A 149 10.99 29.70 22.73
CA ALA A 149 10.34 30.97 22.39
C ALA A 149 9.41 30.84 21.16
N ALA A 150 9.80 30.02 20.17
CA ALA A 150 8.95 29.66 19.05
C ALA A 150 7.66 28.97 19.52
N MET A 151 7.79 27.93 20.34
CA MET A 151 6.63 27.20 20.87
C MET A 151 5.70 28.10 21.69
N GLU A 152 6.24 29.08 22.40
CA GLU A 152 5.45 30.04 23.18
C GLU A 152 4.61 30.97 22.29
N VAL A 153 5.21 31.53 21.22
CA VAL A 153 4.49 32.35 20.22
C VAL A 153 3.44 31.54 19.47
N LEU A 154 3.71 30.27 19.16
CA LEU A 154 2.82 29.42 18.38
C LEU A 154 1.63 28.86 19.18
N ASN A 155 1.77 28.79 20.51
CA ASN A 155 0.70 28.39 21.43
C ASN A 155 -0.18 29.58 21.88
N ASP A 156 0.08 30.79 21.37
CA ASP A 156 -0.74 31.97 21.64
C ASP A 156 -2.16 31.81 21.02
N PRO A 157 -3.22 31.87 21.85
CA PRO A 157 -4.60 31.72 21.38
C PRO A 157 -5.06 32.84 20.42
N GLU A 158 -4.44 34.04 20.44
CA GLU A 158 -4.75 35.12 19.48
C GLU A 158 -4.27 34.80 18.05
N PHE A 159 -3.34 33.85 17.90
CA PHE A 159 -2.73 33.50 16.61
C PHE A 159 -3.49 32.40 15.83
N GLY A 160 -4.53 31.81 16.42
CA GLY A 160 -5.16 30.57 15.95
C GLY A 160 -6.14 30.71 14.77
N SER A 161 -6.59 31.91 14.40
CA SER A 161 -7.74 32.10 13.50
C SER A 161 -7.42 32.37 12.02
N GLU A 162 -6.19 32.74 11.64
CA GLU A 162 -5.85 33.15 10.25
C GLU A 162 -4.56 32.51 9.68
N SER A 163 -4.09 31.40 10.25
CA SER A 163 -2.65 31.11 10.25
C SER A 163 -2.20 29.86 9.46
N GLY A 164 -2.91 29.51 8.39
CA GLY A 164 -2.44 28.48 7.44
C GLY A 164 -1.48 29.06 6.40
N ASP A 165 -2.02 29.97 5.59
CA ASP A 165 -1.36 30.52 4.39
C ASP A 165 -0.20 31.46 4.74
N LEU A 166 -0.27 32.10 5.91
CA LEU A 166 0.72 33.07 6.37
C LEU A 166 2.11 32.46 6.64
N PHE A 167 2.13 31.20 7.08
CA PHE A 167 3.38 30.54 7.45
C PHE A 167 4.17 30.12 6.20
N GLU A 168 3.47 29.59 5.20
CA GLU A 168 4.06 29.16 3.92
C GLU A 168 4.58 30.40 3.15
N GLU A 169 3.81 31.50 3.14
CA GLU A 169 4.24 32.79 2.60
C GLU A 169 5.52 33.31 3.26
N LEU A 170 5.62 33.25 4.61
CA LEU A 170 6.80 33.69 5.34
C LEU A 170 8.03 32.80 5.11
N THR A 171 7.86 31.49 4.98
CA THR A 171 8.96 30.58 4.65
C THR A 171 9.47 30.81 3.23
N ASP A 172 8.56 30.99 2.28
CA ASP A 172 8.91 31.27 0.88
C ASP A 172 9.59 32.63 0.74
N GLU A 173 9.14 33.67 1.47
CA GLU A 173 9.79 34.99 1.50
C GLU A 173 11.25 34.92 2.00
N ILE A 174 11.51 34.07 2.99
CA ILE A 174 12.87 33.87 3.54
C ILE A 174 13.74 33.09 2.55
N GLU A 175 13.19 32.08 1.87
CA GLU A 175 13.90 31.32 0.83
C GLU A 175 14.19 32.17 -0.42
N LEU A 176 13.25 33.02 -0.86
CA LEU A 176 13.40 33.84 -2.08
C LEU A 176 14.39 34.99 -1.91
N ASN A 177 14.39 35.66 -0.76
CA ASN A 177 15.12 36.93 -0.60
C ASN A 177 16.60 36.77 -0.26
N GLY A 178 17.04 35.55 0.08
CA GLY A 178 18.40 35.31 0.57
C GLY A 178 18.66 36.02 1.89
N VAL A 179 19.43 35.39 2.76
CA VAL A 179 19.69 35.93 4.09
C VAL A 179 20.74 37.05 3.98
N LYS A 180 20.30 38.31 4.06
CA LYS A 180 21.21 39.45 4.25
C LYS A 180 21.52 39.62 5.74
N ASP A 181 22.81 39.62 6.06
CA ASP A 181 23.40 39.84 7.39
C ASP A 181 23.04 41.23 7.94
N ASP A 182 21.87 41.37 8.53
CA ASP A 182 21.52 42.54 9.34
C ASP A 182 21.41 42.09 10.80
N ALA A 183 22.56 41.96 11.45
CA ALA A 183 22.70 41.70 12.87
C ALA A 183 22.31 42.94 13.72
N HIS A 184 21.03 43.31 13.70
CA HIS A 184 20.46 44.27 14.65
C HIS A 184 19.16 43.70 15.20
N PHE A 185 19.29 42.76 16.12
CA PHE A 185 18.16 42.12 16.80
C PHE A 185 17.93 42.80 18.16
N PHE A 186 16.69 43.26 18.38
CA PHE A 186 16.17 43.99 19.55
C PHE A 186 16.61 45.45 19.73
N HIS A 187 15.96 46.38 19.01
CA HIS A 187 15.61 47.69 19.58
C HIS A 187 14.48 48.33 18.78
N LYS A 188 13.23 48.12 19.21
CA LYS A 188 12.12 49.08 19.12
C LYS A 188 10.93 48.63 19.97
N GLU A 189 10.46 49.52 20.82
CA GLU A 189 9.40 49.34 21.83
C GLU A 189 7.97 49.48 21.24
N GLU A 190 7.68 48.85 20.10
CA GLU A 190 6.29 48.73 19.62
C GLU A 190 5.81 47.28 19.78
N PRO A 191 4.52 47.06 20.13
CA PRO A 191 3.99 45.71 20.25
C PRO A 191 3.97 45.06 18.86
N LEU A 192 5.00 44.25 18.59
CA LEU A 192 5.11 43.44 17.38
C LEU A 192 3.88 42.55 17.25
N THR A 193 3.31 42.50 16.04
CA THR A 193 2.23 41.54 15.75
C THR A 193 2.77 40.12 15.82
N ALA A 194 1.90 39.13 16.00
CA ALA A 194 2.34 37.75 16.03
C ALA A 194 2.95 37.28 14.69
N LYS A 195 2.55 37.88 13.56
CA LYS A 195 3.21 37.71 12.25
C LYS A 195 4.67 38.18 12.29
N ASP A 196 4.91 39.36 12.86
CA ASP A 196 6.26 39.95 12.95
C ASP A 196 7.16 39.14 13.89
N LYS A 197 6.61 38.66 15.01
CA LYS A 197 7.32 37.79 15.96
C LYS A 197 7.73 36.47 15.29
N LEU A 198 6.82 35.86 14.53
CA LEU A 198 7.07 34.62 13.81
C LEU A 198 8.09 34.80 12.67
N GLY A 199 7.94 35.83 11.85
CA GLY A 199 8.88 36.12 10.75
C GLY A 199 10.28 36.41 11.28
N SER A 200 10.39 37.18 12.36
CA SER A 200 11.68 37.47 13.03
C SER A 200 12.34 36.20 13.56
N LEU A 201 11.57 35.30 14.17
CA LEU A 201 12.06 34.01 14.67
C LEU A 201 12.52 33.09 13.53
N LEU A 202 11.73 32.94 12.46
CA LEU A 202 12.10 32.12 11.30
C LEU A 202 13.39 32.62 10.64
N ARG A 203 13.58 33.95 10.58
CA ARG A 203 14.82 34.56 10.09
C ARG A 203 16.01 34.25 10.99
N VAL A 204 15.84 34.32 12.32
CA VAL A 204 16.88 33.94 13.30
C VAL A 204 17.24 32.46 13.20
N LEU A 205 16.25 31.59 13.02
CA LEU A 205 16.47 30.17 12.79
C LEU A 205 17.26 30.00 11.49
N SER A 206 16.77 30.50 10.36
CA SER A 206 17.44 30.41 9.06
C SER A 206 18.92 30.88 9.09
N LEU A 207 19.18 32.08 9.64
CA LEU A 207 20.51 32.67 9.83
C LEU A 207 21.48 31.77 10.62
N ARG A 208 21.01 31.16 11.71
CA ARG A 208 21.85 30.33 12.59
C ARG A 208 22.00 28.90 12.09
N THR A 209 21.29 28.54 11.03
CA THR A 209 21.23 27.17 10.50
C THR A 209 21.96 26.96 9.18
N GLU A 210 22.65 27.95 8.62
CA GLU A 210 23.48 27.74 7.40
C GLU A 210 24.53 26.61 7.58
N SER A 211 24.89 26.25 8.83
CA SER A 211 25.76 25.13 9.16
C SER A 211 25.06 23.82 9.57
N LEU A 212 23.73 23.77 9.60
CA LEU A 212 22.88 22.66 10.07
C LEU A 212 21.72 22.42 9.09
N GLU A 213 21.57 21.22 8.55
CA GLU A 213 20.38 20.84 7.75
C GLU A 213 19.13 20.82 8.67
N ILE A 214 18.48 21.97 8.82
CA ILE A 214 17.25 22.14 9.59
C ILE A 214 16.09 22.36 8.61
N ASP A 215 15.25 21.34 8.48
CA ASP A 215 14.04 21.34 7.66
C ASP A 215 12.91 22.06 8.43
N LEU A 216 12.69 23.36 8.17
CA LEU A 216 11.65 24.18 8.81
C LEU A 216 10.24 23.69 8.44
N PRO A 217 9.31 23.49 9.39
CA PRO A 217 7.92 23.08 9.12
C PRO A 217 7.30 23.93 8.03
N LYS A 218 6.46 23.36 7.17
CA LYS A 218 5.84 24.11 6.06
C LYS A 218 4.56 24.84 6.46
N SER A 219 3.99 24.49 7.63
CA SER A 219 2.79 25.15 8.15
C SER A 219 2.73 25.12 9.68
N LEU A 220 1.89 25.99 10.25
CA LEU A 220 1.61 26.00 11.69
C LEU A 220 0.89 24.75 12.18
N HIS A 221 0.10 24.13 11.30
CA HIS A 221 -0.52 22.84 11.58
C HIS A 221 0.56 21.77 11.82
N GLU A 222 1.62 21.77 11.03
CA GLU A 222 2.73 20.85 11.17
C GLU A 222 3.51 21.09 12.48
N TRP A 223 3.70 22.35 12.88
CA TRP A 223 4.32 22.73 14.17
C TRP A 223 3.52 22.26 15.39
N ARG A 224 2.18 22.31 15.34
CA ARG A 224 1.30 21.94 16.46
C ARG A 224 1.02 20.42 16.53
N LYS A 225 1.45 19.65 15.53
CA LYS A 225 1.17 18.21 15.48
C LYS A 225 2.00 17.47 16.53
N GLN A 226 1.33 16.91 17.53
CA GLN A 226 1.98 16.03 18.49
C GLN A 226 2.44 14.74 17.79
N PRO A 227 3.61 14.19 18.15
CA PRO A 227 4.10 12.94 17.57
C PRO A 227 3.16 11.79 17.91
N VAL A 228 2.80 10.98 16.91
CA VAL A 228 2.15 9.70 17.12
C VAL A 228 3.14 8.78 17.87
N PRO A 229 2.74 8.11 18.97
CA PRO A 229 3.58 7.19 19.73
C PRO A 229 3.84 5.89 18.96
N SER A 230 4.58 6.01 17.86
CA SER A 230 4.86 4.92 16.93
C SER A 230 6.34 4.53 16.94
N ARG A 231 6.64 3.26 16.68
CA ARG A 231 8.02 2.79 16.48
C ARG A 231 8.18 2.21 15.07
N PHE A 232 9.40 2.30 14.52
CA PHE A 232 9.73 1.77 13.20
C PHE A 232 10.93 0.80 13.27
N PRO A 233 10.76 -0.40 13.85
CA PRO A 233 11.87 -1.31 14.16
C PRO A 233 12.61 -1.84 12.92
N GLY A 234 11.98 -1.76 11.74
CA GLY A 234 12.54 -2.21 10.48
C GLY A 234 11.94 -3.53 10.01
N ARG A 235 12.63 -4.22 9.11
CA ARG A 235 12.17 -5.49 8.53
C ARG A 235 12.33 -6.61 9.55
N VAL A 236 11.30 -7.43 9.66
CA VAL A 236 11.29 -8.62 10.51
C VAL A 236 10.46 -9.71 9.81
N ASP A 237 10.75 -10.97 10.10
CA ASP A 237 9.84 -12.06 9.75
C ASP A 237 8.60 -11.95 10.65
N HIS A 238 7.41 -11.89 10.04
CA HIS A 238 6.14 -11.74 10.73
C HIS A 238 5.91 -12.83 11.78
N ALA A 239 6.42 -14.06 11.56
CA ALA A 239 6.29 -15.17 12.50
C ALA A 239 7.01 -14.91 13.83
N LEU A 240 8.03 -14.05 13.86
CA LEU A 240 8.75 -13.67 15.07
C LEU A 240 7.94 -12.71 15.96
N LEU A 241 6.90 -12.08 15.41
CA LEU A 241 6.01 -11.16 16.12
C LEU A 241 4.82 -11.88 16.77
N LYS A 242 4.82 -13.22 16.78
CA LYS A 242 3.71 -14.03 17.26
C LYS A 242 3.36 -13.81 18.73
N ASP A 243 4.33 -13.57 19.62
CA ASP A 243 4.08 -13.45 21.06
C ASP A 243 3.94 -11.99 21.54
N GLN A 244 4.33 -11.03 20.70
CA GLN A 244 4.48 -9.63 21.10
C GLN A 244 3.22 -8.78 20.90
N PHE A 245 2.37 -9.16 19.94
CA PHE A 245 1.25 -8.33 19.50
C PHE A 245 -0.06 -9.11 19.44
N LYS A 246 -1.16 -8.38 19.68
CA LYS A 246 -2.53 -8.90 19.65
C LYS A 246 -3.36 -8.31 18.50
N ILE A 247 -3.10 -7.07 18.11
CA ILE A 247 -3.93 -6.31 17.19
C ILE A 247 -3.13 -5.93 15.95
N PHE A 248 -3.44 -6.55 14.83
CA PHE A 248 -2.93 -6.16 13.52
C PHE A 248 -3.84 -5.12 12.88
N VAL A 249 -3.28 -4.03 12.38
CA VAL A 249 -4.02 -2.99 11.65
C VAL A 249 -3.49 -2.93 10.23
N ASN A 250 -4.39 -2.98 9.26
CA ASN A 250 -4.08 -2.71 7.85
C ASN A 250 -5.16 -1.82 7.23
N PRO A 251 -4.87 -0.53 7.00
CA PRO A 251 -5.82 0.43 6.43
C PRO A 251 -5.79 0.50 4.90
N SER A 252 -5.01 -0.35 4.23
CA SER A 252 -4.86 -0.31 2.77
C SER A 252 -6.16 -0.68 2.05
N VAL A 253 -6.51 0.15 1.06
CA VAL A 253 -7.63 -0.07 0.12
C VAL A 253 -7.14 -0.27 -1.32
N THR A 254 -5.84 -0.45 -1.51
CA THR A 254 -5.23 -0.63 -2.84
C THR A 254 -4.74 -2.06 -3.05
N GLU A 255 -4.93 -2.94 -2.06
CA GLU A 255 -4.50 -4.33 -2.14
C GLU A 255 -5.34 -5.10 -3.16
N VAL A 256 -4.71 -6.05 -3.84
CA VAL A 256 -5.42 -7.15 -4.50
C VAL A 256 -5.77 -8.21 -3.47
N LEU A 257 -4.77 -8.60 -2.69
CA LEU A 257 -4.88 -9.45 -1.54
C LEU A 257 -3.76 -9.06 -0.58
N CYS A 258 -4.07 -8.93 0.71
CA CYS A 258 -3.05 -8.67 1.72
C CYS A 258 -2.60 -9.97 2.39
N THR A 259 -1.37 -10.39 2.12
CA THR A 259 -0.79 -11.60 2.74
C THR A 259 -0.59 -11.42 4.24
N THR A 260 -0.20 -10.22 4.71
CA THR A 260 0.03 -9.97 6.13
C THR A 260 -1.27 -9.98 6.95
N THR A 261 -2.41 -9.60 6.36
CA THR A 261 -3.74 -9.82 6.96
C THR A 261 -4.02 -11.31 7.15
N ALA A 262 -3.76 -12.14 6.13
CA ALA A 262 -3.95 -13.60 6.23
C ALA A 262 -3.05 -14.22 7.31
N GLU A 263 -1.79 -13.80 7.38
CA GLU A 263 -0.83 -14.27 8.38
C GLU A 263 -1.24 -13.88 9.81
N ALA A 264 -1.69 -12.64 10.02
CA ALA A 264 -2.16 -12.17 11.31
C ALA A 264 -3.39 -12.94 11.80
N LEU A 265 -4.39 -13.12 10.91
CA LEU A 265 -5.58 -13.90 11.23
C LEU A 265 -5.24 -15.37 11.48
N ALA A 266 -4.36 -15.98 10.67
CA ALA A 266 -3.93 -17.36 10.88
C ALA A 266 -3.20 -17.58 12.21
N MET A 267 -2.47 -16.57 12.70
CA MET A 267 -1.90 -16.56 14.05
C MET A 267 -2.94 -16.38 15.17
N GLY A 268 -4.22 -16.20 14.86
CA GLY A 268 -5.27 -15.95 15.85
C GLY A 268 -5.18 -14.57 16.50
N LYS A 269 -4.76 -13.55 15.74
CA LYS A 269 -4.76 -12.14 16.18
C LYS A 269 -6.03 -11.44 15.68
N PHE A 270 -6.38 -10.31 16.29
CA PHE A 270 -7.34 -9.40 15.67
C PHE A 270 -6.71 -8.77 14.42
N ALA A 271 -7.49 -8.66 13.34
CA ALA A 271 -7.13 -7.89 12.16
C ALA A 271 -8.19 -6.82 11.93
N ILE A 272 -7.82 -5.55 12.08
CA ILE A 272 -8.69 -4.40 11.81
C ILE A 272 -8.39 -3.89 10.41
N ILE A 273 -9.35 -4.05 9.49
CA ILE A 273 -9.18 -3.79 8.05
C ILE A 273 -10.40 -3.08 7.46
N PRO A 274 -10.25 -2.28 6.39
CA PRO A 274 -11.38 -1.60 5.78
C PRO A 274 -12.30 -2.58 5.04
N ASP A 275 -13.58 -2.22 4.95
CA ASP A 275 -14.54 -2.87 4.04
C ASP A 275 -14.13 -2.57 2.59
N HIS A 276 -13.47 -3.54 1.97
CA HIS A 276 -12.91 -3.40 0.65
C HIS A 276 -12.99 -4.75 -0.09
N PRO A 277 -13.20 -4.78 -1.42
CA PRO A 277 -13.32 -6.03 -2.17
C PRO A 277 -12.13 -6.99 -2.02
N SER A 278 -10.92 -6.48 -1.77
CA SER A 278 -9.72 -7.29 -1.47
C SER A 278 -9.81 -8.10 -0.17
N ASN A 279 -10.67 -7.66 0.75
CA ASN A 279 -10.75 -8.18 2.11
C ASN A 279 -11.92 -9.15 2.31
N ARG A 280 -12.80 -9.32 1.31
CA ARG A 280 -14.02 -10.16 1.39
C ARG A 280 -13.75 -11.57 1.94
N PHE A 281 -12.66 -12.20 1.51
CA PHE A 281 -12.28 -13.53 2.01
C PHE A 281 -12.05 -13.57 3.52
N PHE A 282 -11.55 -12.47 4.11
CA PHE A 282 -11.22 -12.40 5.53
C PHE A 282 -12.43 -12.13 6.42
N MET A 283 -13.50 -11.53 5.89
CA MET A 283 -14.68 -11.12 6.66
C MET A 283 -15.44 -12.30 7.29
N LYS A 284 -15.18 -13.53 6.85
CA LYS A 284 -15.75 -14.76 7.44
C LYS A 284 -15.10 -15.18 8.75
N PHE A 285 -13.93 -14.66 9.09
CA PHE A 285 -13.22 -15.02 10.32
C PHE A 285 -13.64 -14.13 11.48
N PRO A 286 -13.89 -14.69 12.69
CA PRO A 286 -14.42 -13.94 13.82
C PRO A 286 -13.49 -12.81 14.28
N ASN A 287 -12.18 -13.00 14.13
CA ASN A 287 -11.17 -12.01 14.52
C ASN A 287 -10.90 -10.94 13.45
N CYS A 288 -11.63 -10.95 12.34
CA CYS A 288 -11.55 -9.93 11.30
C CYS A 288 -12.54 -8.80 11.59
N LEU A 289 -12.04 -7.69 12.11
CA LEU A 289 -12.83 -6.52 12.50
C LEU A 289 -12.85 -5.51 11.35
N VAL A 290 -13.93 -5.54 10.57
CA VAL A 290 -14.09 -4.70 9.38
C VAL A 290 -14.64 -3.33 9.76
N TYR A 291 -14.16 -2.26 9.11
CA TYR A 291 -14.70 -0.91 9.27
C TYR A 291 -14.98 -0.24 7.92
N GLN A 292 -16.09 0.51 7.84
CA GLN A 292 -16.46 1.32 6.67
C GLN A 292 -16.10 2.79 6.87
N ASN A 293 -15.99 3.23 8.13
CA ASN A 293 -15.72 4.61 8.49
C ASN A 293 -14.81 4.71 9.73
N LYS A 294 -14.34 5.93 10.03
CA LYS A 294 -13.38 6.17 11.11
C LYS A 294 -13.97 5.90 12.50
N TRP A 295 -15.28 6.06 12.68
CA TRP A 295 -15.97 5.74 13.94
C TRP A 295 -15.93 4.24 14.23
N GLU A 296 -16.29 3.42 13.25
CA GLU A 296 -16.21 1.96 13.35
C GLU A 296 -14.78 1.48 13.60
N PHE A 297 -13.78 2.11 12.97
CA PHE A 297 -12.38 1.80 13.27
C PHE A 297 -12.06 2.04 14.76
N VAL A 298 -12.41 3.21 15.30
CA VAL A 298 -12.15 3.53 16.71
C VAL A 298 -12.89 2.57 17.63
N ALA A 299 -14.15 2.25 17.33
CA ALA A 299 -14.93 1.27 18.08
C ALA A 299 -14.29 -0.12 18.07
N ASN A 300 -13.91 -0.63 16.89
CA ASN A 300 -13.23 -1.91 16.72
C ASN A 300 -11.89 -1.94 17.46
N LEU A 301 -11.10 -0.87 17.38
CA LEU A 301 -9.81 -0.78 18.04
C LEU A 301 -9.95 -0.79 19.56
N ARG A 302 -10.87 0.00 20.11
CA ARG A 302 -11.17 0.03 21.56
C ARG A 302 -11.68 -1.32 22.05
N TRP A 303 -12.53 -1.98 21.27
CA TRP A 303 -13.03 -3.31 21.58
C TRP A 303 -11.89 -4.35 21.59
N ALA A 304 -11.04 -4.36 20.56
CA ALA A 304 -9.89 -5.26 20.46
C ALA A 304 -8.84 -5.03 21.56
N GLN A 305 -8.70 -3.80 22.07
CA GLN A 305 -7.82 -3.48 23.20
C GLN A 305 -8.31 -4.15 24.50
N SER A 306 -9.62 -4.18 24.74
CA SER A 306 -10.22 -4.73 25.97
C SER A 306 -10.62 -6.21 25.91
N HIS A 307 -10.62 -6.82 24.71
CA HIS A 307 -11.00 -8.21 24.50
C HIS A 307 -9.82 -9.06 24.04
N GLU A 308 -9.95 -10.38 24.15
CA GLU A 308 -9.01 -11.34 23.59
C GLU A 308 -9.57 -11.95 22.29
N PRO A 309 -8.72 -12.26 21.29
CA PRO A 309 -9.16 -12.90 20.06
C PRO A 309 -9.87 -14.23 20.33
N GLU A 310 -10.91 -14.49 19.56
CA GLU A 310 -11.63 -15.75 19.60
C GLU A 310 -10.71 -16.90 19.17
N PRO A 311 -10.68 -18.02 19.92
CA PRO A 311 -9.96 -19.22 19.51
C PRO A 311 -10.41 -19.72 18.14
N LEU A 312 -9.49 -19.83 17.19
CA LEU A 312 -9.82 -20.39 15.87
C LEU A 312 -10.19 -21.86 15.99
N THR A 313 -11.30 -22.24 15.34
CA THR A 313 -11.66 -23.65 15.18
C THR A 313 -10.72 -24.33 14.18
N PRO A 314 -10.57 -25.67 14.22
CA PRO A 314 -9.76 -26.41 13.25
C PRO A 314 -10.18 -26.15 11.80
N GLU A 315 -11.48 -25.95 11.55
CA GLU A 315 -12.04 -25.68 10.21
C GLU A 315 -11.62 -24.30 9.70
N LEU A 316 -11.75 -23.27 10.54
CA LEU A 316 -11.29 -21.92 10.21
C LEU A 316 -9.76 -21.87 10.04
N LEU A 317 -9.02 -22.63 10.84
CA LEU A 317 -7.57 -22.71 10.70
C LEU A 317 -7.16 -23.39 9.38
N HIS A 318 -7.89 -24.44 8.98
CA HIS A 318 -7.66 -25.16 7.73
C HIS A 318 -7.80 -24.24 6.52
N GLU A 319 -8.74 -23.29 6.53
CA GLU A 319 -8.93 -22.30 5.45
C GLU A 319 -7.68 -21.47 5.11
N PHE A 320 -6.75 -21.30 6.06
CA PHE A 320 -5.48 -20.59 5.84
C PHE A 320 -4.36 -21.47 5.28
N THR A 321 -4.57 -22.79 5.17
CA THR A 321 -3.53 -23.72 4.71
C THR A 321 -3.33 -23.68 3.19
N TRP A 322 -2.16 -24.16 2.72
CA TRP A 322 -1.91 -24.29 1.29
C TRP A 322 -2.74 -25.42 0.67
N GLU A 323 -3.10 -26.42 1.44
CA GLU A 323 -4.00 -27.51 1.08
C GLU A 323 -5.39 -26.95 0.74
N ALA A 324 -6.01 -26.19 1.66
CA ALA A 324 -7.30 -25.55 1.39
C ALA A 324 -7.23 -24.54 0.23
N ALA A 325 -6.14 -23.78 0.11
CA ALA A 325 -5.94 -22.89 -1.02
C ALA A 325 -5.88 -23.66 -2.36
N THR A 326 -5.26 -24.84 -2.36
CA THR A 326 -5.20 -25.73 -3.53
C THR A 326 -6.57 -26.30 -3.88
N GLU A 327 -7.37 -26.69 -2.89
CA GLU A 327 -8.75 -27.13 -3.11
C GLU A 327 -9.61 -26.01 -3.71
N ARG A 328 -9.53 -24.79 -3.16
CA ARG A 328 -10.21 -23.62 -3.73
C ARG A 328 -9.75 -23.32 -5.15
N PHE A 329 -8.47 -23.53 -5.47
CA PHE A 329 -7.95 -23.40 -6.83
C PHE A 329 -8.52 -24.46 -7.77
N ILE A 330 -8.50 -25.73 -7.38
CA ILE A 330 -9.05 -26.84 -8.18
C ILE A 330 -10.54 -26.58 -8.46
N ASN A 331 -11.31 -26.20 -7.43
CA ASN A 331 -12.73 -25.90 -7.56
C ASN A 331 -12.99 -24.69 -8.46
N ALA A 332 -12.21 -23.62 -8.34
CA ALA A 332 -12.36 -22.42 -9.17
C ALA A 332 -11.89 -22.63 -10.62
N ALA A 333 -10.94 -23.53 -10.84
CA ALA A 333 -10.42 -23.89 -12.16
C ALA A 333 -11.32 -24.87 -12.91
N ALA A 334 -12.21 -25.58 -12.19
CA ALA A 334 -13.14 -26.51 -12.80
C ALA A 334 -14.07 -25.80 -13.80
N ILE A 335 -14.28 -26.46 -14.94
CA ILE A 335 -15.23 -26.03 -15.97
C ILE A 335 -16.29 -27.14 -16.06
N THR A 336 -17.53 -26.79 -15.76
CA THR A 336 -18.62 -27.74 -15.82
C THR A 336 -18.97 -28.07 -17.27
N ASN A 337 -19.55 -29.26 -17.49
CA ASN A 337 -20.06 -29.65 -18.81
C ASN A 337 -21.10 -28.64 -19.36
N GLU A 338 -21.88 -28.03 -18.47
CA GLU A 338 -22.85 -27.00 -18.83
C GLU A 338 -22.18 -25.71 -19.29
N GLU A 339 -21.20 -25.20 -18.54
CA GLU A 339 -20.39 -24.04 -18.94
C GLU A 339 -19.70 -24.28 -20.29
N ALA A 340 -19.12 -25.46 -20.49
CA ALA A 340 -18.47 -25.81 -21.75
C ALA A 340 -19.45 -25.83 -22.94
N LYS A 341 -20.64 -26.43 -22.76
CA LYS A 341 -21.70 -26.46 -23.79
C LYS A 341 -22.23 -25.08 -24.10
N GLU A 342 -22.48 -24.26 -23.08
CA GLU A 342 -22.99 -22.90 -23.28
C GLU A 342 -21.98 -22.03 -24.04
N ARG A 343 -20.69 -22.15 -23.72
CA ARG A 343 -19.61 -21.48 -24.45
C ARG A 343 -19.55 -21.89 -25.92
N ALA A 344 -19.72 -23.18 -26.20
CA ALA A 344 -19.79 -23.69 -27.58
C ALA A 344 -21.02 -23.15 -28.32
N ARG A 345 -22.19 -23.16 -27.67
CA ARG A 345 -23.47 -22.66 -28.23
C ARG A 345 -23.40 -21.18 -28.59
N LEU A 346 -22.80 -20.35 -27.74
CA LEU A 346 -22.65 -18.91 -27.96
C LEU A 346 -21.55 -18.56 -28.99
N GLY A 347 -20.88 -19.56 -29.59
CA GLY A 347 -19.83 -19.34 -30.58
C GLY A 347 -18.58 -18.65 -30.04
N LYS A 348 -18.45 -18.51 -28.70
CA LYS A 348 -17.36 -17.77 -28.06
C LYS A 348 -15.99 -18.40 -28.33
N THR A 349 -15.94 -19.73 -28.48
CA THR A 349 -14.72 -20.45 -28.86
C THR A 349 -14.17 -19.97 -30.20
N LYS A 350 -15.03 -19.72 -31.20
CA LYS A 350 -14.59 -19.24 -32.53
C LYS A 350 -14.04 -17.82 -32.47
N LEU A 351 -14.60 -16.97 -31.62
CA LEU A 351 -14.07 -15.63 -31.40
C LEU A 351 -12.69 -15.70 -30.74
N ASP A 352 -12.56 -16.50 -29.68
CA ASP A 352 -11.30 -16.69 -28.96
C ASP A 352 -10.21 -17.26 -29.91
N GLU A 353 -10.56 -18.24 -30.77
CA GLU A 353 -9.68 -18.79 -31.82
C GLU A 353 -9.25 -17.74 -32.85
N ARG A 354 -10.16 -16.86 -33.28
CA ARG A 354 -9.84 -15.78 -34.23
C ARG A 354 -8.88 -14.76 -33.61
N ILE A 355 -9.10 -14.40 -32.35
CA ILE A 355 -8.22 -13.48 -31.62
C ILE A 355 -6.83 -14.15 -31.45
N ALA A 356 -6.79 -15.42 -31.07
CA ALA A 356 -5.54 -16.18 -30.96
C ALA A 356 -4.82 -16.31 -32.31
N TRP A 357 -5.55 -16.59 -33.39
CA TRP A 357 -5.01 -16.67 -34.74
C TRP A 357 -4.42 -15.33 -35.18
N PHE A 358 -5.16 -14.24 -34.99
CA PHE A 358 -4.71 -12.89 -35.33
C PHE A 358 -3.48 -12.49 -34.53
N HIS A 359 -3.49 -12.72 -33.21
CA HIS A 359 -2.34 -12.48 -32.35
C HIS A 359 -1.10 -13.29 -32.80
N ASN A 360 -1.29 -14.56 -33.14
CA ASN A 360 -0.21 -15.40 -33.67
C ASN A 360 0.29 -14.87 -35.03
N GLU A 361 -0.60 -14.47 -35.92
CA GLU A 361 -0.24 -13.98 -37.26
C GLU A 361 0.55 -12.67 -37.20
N LEU A 362 0.15 -11.73 -36.34
CA LEU A 362 0.94 -10.52 -36.06
C LEU A 362 2.33 -10.83 -35.50
N GLY A 363 2.45 -11.93 -34.75
CA GLY A 363 3.70 -12.41 -34.20
C GLY A 363 4.60 -13.18 -35.18
N LYS A 364 4.17 -13.48 -36.41
CA LYS A 364 4.98 -14.29 -37.35
C LYS A 364 5.99 -13.48 -38.15
N GLY A 365 7.09 -14.15 -38.49
CA GLY A 365 8.11 -13.65 -39.41
C GLY A 365 8.88 -12.45 -38.87
N VAL A 366 9.67 -11.85 -39.75
CA VAL A 366 10.58 -10.74 -39.40
C VAL A 366 9.82 -9.51 -38.88
N LYS A 367 8.59 -9.31 -39.35
CA LYS A 367 7.71 -8.23 -38.86
C LYS A 367 7.22 -8.50 -37.43
N GLY A 368 6.90 -9.74 -37.10
CA GLY A 368 6.55 -10.14 -35.73
C GLY A 368 7.73 -10.07 -34.77
N ASP A 369 8.94 -10.44 -35.21
CA ASP A 369 10.18 -10.25 -34.43
C ASP A 369 10.41 -8.77 -34.12
N ARG A 370 10.26 -7.90 -35.14
CA ARG A 370 10.32 -6.44 -34.98
C ARG A 370 9.25 -5.92 -34.01
N LEU A 371 8.01 -6.40 -34.12
CA LEU A 371 6.93 -6.00 -33.20
C LEU A 371 7.24 -6.40 -31.76
N ARG A 372 7.76 -7.61 -31.54
CA ARG A 372 8.20 -8.05 -30.20
C ARG A 372 9.37 -7.22 -29.67
N LYS A 373 10.31 -6.79 -30.52
CA LYS A 373 11.40 -5.88 -30.12
C LYS A 373 10.86 -4.55 -29.60
N VAL A 374 9.95 -3.94 -30.36
CA VAL A 374 9.33 -2.66 -30.01
C VAL A 374 8.50 -2.77 -28.73
N LEU A 375 7.85 -3.91 -28.49
CA LEU A 375 7.06 -4.17 -27.27
C LEU A 375 7.90 -4.66 -26.07
N GLY A 376 9.23 -4.50 -26.12
CA GLY A 376 10.11 -4.78 -24.97
C GLY A 376 10.50 -6.25 -24.78
N GLY A 377 10.33 -7.09 -25.81
CA GLY A 377 10.72 -8.52 -25.80
C GLY A 377 12.23 -8.77 -25.79
N GLY A 378 13.05 -7.72 -25.93
CA GLY A 378 14.51 -7.79 -25.84
C GLY A 378 15.12 -8.87 -26.75
N PRO A 379 16.20 -9.56 -26.33
CA PRO A 379 16.83 -10.66 -27.06
C PRO A 379 15.93 -11.80 -27.53
N ILE A 380 14.83 -12.04 -26.82
CA ILE A 380 13.93 -13.19 -27.03
C ILE A 380 12.98 -12.95 -28.22
N SER A 381 12.96 -11.73 -28.74
CA SER A 381 12.11 -11.31 -29.86
C SER A 381 12.54 -11.88 -31.22
N ASP A 382 13.81 -12.25 -31.42
CA ASP A 382 14.41 -12.72 -32.68
C ASP A 382 14.12 -14.19 -32.98
N GLN A 383 12.84 -14.56 -32.98
CA GLN A 383 12.39 -15.93 -33.12
C GLN A 383 12.73 -16.53 -34.49
N VAL A 384 12.69 -15.73 -35.56
CA VAL A 384 13.09 -16.15 -36.91
C VAL A 384 14.60 -16.39 -36.99
N LYS A 385 15.40 -15.54 -36.35
CA LYS A 385 16.86 -15.68 -36.31
C LYS A 385 17.25 -16.97 -35.58
N TYR A 386 16.60 -17.24 -34.45
CA TYR A 386 16.81 -18.46 -33.66
C TYR A 386 16.40 -19.74 -34.41
N VAL A 387 15.28 -19.71 -35.15
CA VAL A 387 14.84 -20.87 -35.94
C VAL A 387 15.78 -21.11 -37.13
N LYS A 388 16.23 -20.05 -37.83
CA LYS A 388 17.22 -20.16 -38.90
C LYS A 388 18.55 -20.70 -38.39
N SER A 389 19.04 -20.16 -37.29
CA SER A 389 20.33 -20.56 -36.69
C SER A 389 20.32 -22.04 -36.28
N LYS A 390 19.16 -22.55 -35.83
CA LYS A 390 18.96 -23.97 -35.50
C LYS A 390 18.85 -24.90 -36.72
N ILE A 391 18.30 -24.40 -37.83
CA ILE A 391 18.22 -25.14 -39.11
C ILE A 391 19.60 -25.16 -39.81
N GLU A 392 20.37 -24.08 -39.68
CA GLU A 392 21.67 -23.88 -40.33
C GLU A 392 22.87 -24.30 -39.45
N GLY A 393 22.65 -24.69 -38.18
CA GLY A 393 23.69 -25.23 -37.30
C GLY A 393 24.69 -24.20 -36.75
N GLN A 394 24.36 -22.90 -36.71
CA GLN A 394 25.22 -21.82 -36.23
C GLN A 394 24.56 -21.06 -35.05
N GLU A 395 25.36 -20.54 -34.11
CA GLU A 395 24.85 -19.72 -33.00
C GLU A 395 24.51 -18.28 -33.44
N PRO A 396 23.41 -17.67 -32.95
CA PRO A 396 23.00 -16.33 -33.40
C PRO A 396 23.74 -15.21 -32.64
N GLY A 397 24.49 -14.37 -33.38
CA GLY A 397 25.07 -13.11 -32.88
C GLY A 397 24.04 -11.98 -32.75
N PHE A 398 24.26 -11.01 -31.85
CA PHE A 398 23.38 -9.87 -31.57
C PHE A 398 23.74 -8.63 -32.39
N ASP A 399 22.73 -7.93 -32.93
CA ASP A 399 22.88 -6.59 -33.51
C ASP A 399 21.59 -5.78 -33.27
N GLU A 400 21.73 -4.55 -32.76
CA GLU A 400 20.66 -3.60 -32.46
C GLU A 400 20.61 -2.48 -33.53
N CYS A 401 19.42 -2.15 -34.04
CA CYS A 401 19.17 -0.96 -34.87
C CYS A 401 17.84 -0.32 -34.47
N GLU A 402 17.86 0.99 -34.23
CA GLU A 402 16.86 1.73 -33.43
C GLU A 402 15.93 2.70 -34.22
N ASP A 403 16.00 2.80 -35.55
CA ASP A 403 15.47 4.00 -36.25
C ASP A 403 14.16 3.85 -37.09
N ASP A 404 13.21 2.98 -36.74
CA ASP A 404 12.04 2.68 -37.62
C ASP A 404 10.64 2.92 -37.02
N ILE A 405 10.53 3.50 -35.81
CA ILE A 405 9.26 3.54 -35.04
C ILE A 405 8.17 4.42 -35.70
N ASP A 406 8.52 5.58 -36.26
CA ASP A 406 7.53 6.56 -36.75
C ASP A 406 6.86 6.17 -38.08
N ASN A 407 7.54 5.39 -38.92
CA ASN A 407 7.00 4.92 -40.20
C ASN A 407 5.96 3.79 -40.05
N ILE A 408 5.99 3.07 -38.92
CA ILE A 408 5.10 1.93 -38.66
C ILE A 408 3.70 2.41 -38.25
N PHE A 409 3.61 3.40 -37.35
CA PHE A 409 2.32 3.95 -36.91
C PHE A 409 1.54 4.63 -38.04
N ARG A 410 2.24 5.32 -38.96
CA ARG A 410 1.63 5.92 -40.15
C ARG A 410 1.05 4.87 -41.11
N ASN A 411 1.75 3.77 -41.36
CA ASN A 411 1.28 2.74 -42.29
C ASN A 411 0.17 1.84 -41.72
N LEU A 412 0.14 1.65 -40.40
CA LEU A 412 -0.96 0.95 -39.73
C LEU A 412 -2.27 1.75 -39.76
N GLY A 413 -2.23 3.08 -39.76
CA GLY A 413 -3.44 3.92 -39.81
C GLY A 413 -4.27 3.81 -41.10
N TYR A 414 -3.64 3.48 -42.23
CA TYR A 414 -4.27 3.50 -43.57
C TYR A 414 -4.51 2.13 -44.21
N SER A 415 -4.19 1.04 -43.51
CA SER A 415 -4.30 -0.31 -44.09
C SER A 415 -5.75 -0.79 -44.22
N SER A 416 -6.00 -1.72 -45.15
CA SER A 416 -7.30 -2.41 -45.32
C SER A 416 -7.77 -3.13 -44.04
N ILE A 417 -6.84 -3.42 -43.13
CA ILE A 417 -7.07 -4.02 -41.81
C ILE A 417 -7.75 -3.01 -40.87
N THR A 418 -7.31 -1.76 -40.86
CA THR A 418 -7.89 -0.67 -40.05
C THR A 418 -9.29 -0.33 -40.53
N GLN A 419 -9.52 -0.39 -41.85
CA GLN A 419 -10.85 -0.24 -42.45
C GLN A 419 -11.78 -1.41 -42.09
N SER A 420 -11.27 -2.65 -42.00
CA SER A 420 -12.06 -3.83 -41.60
C SER A 420 -12.44 -3.81 -40.11
N ILE A 421 -11.56 -3.30 -39.26
CA ILE A 421 -11.83 -3.05 -37.84
C ILE A 421 -12.88 -1.94 -37.69
N ARG A 422 -12.74 -0.82 -38.41
CA ARG A 422 -13.75 0.26 -38.46
C ARG A 422 -15.13 -0.24 -38.91
N SER A 423 -15.17 -1.06 -39.96
CA SER A 423 -16.41 -1.68 -40.45
C SER A 423 -17.06 -2.62 -39.41
N SER A 424 -16.26 -3.26 -38.56
CA SER A 424 -16.77 -4.14 -37.49
C SER A 424 -17.33 -3.33 -36.30
N PHE A 425 -16.78 -2.14 -36.03
CA PHE A 425 -17.35 -1.18 -35.08
C PHE A 425 -18.67 -0.56 -35.59
N GLU A 426 -18.73 -0.18 -36.87
CA GLU A 426 -19.95 0.37 -37.50
C GLU A 426 -21.11 -0.64 -37.56
N LYS A 427 -20.81 -1.94 -37.61
CA LYS A 427 -21.79 -3.03 -37.55
C LYS A 427 -22.22 -3.41 -36.12
N GLY A 428 -21.73 -2.71 -35.10
CA GLY A 428 -22.11 -2.93 -33.70
C GLY A 428 -21.58 -4.23 -33.06
N ILE A 429 -20.55 -4.85 -33.64
CA ILE A 429 -20.00 -6.14 -33.18
C ILE A 429 -18.96 -5.95 -32.06
N LEU A 430 -18.36 -4.75 -31.93
CA LEU A 430 -17.42 -4.38 -30.88
C LEU A 430 -17.79 -3.01 -30.29
N LEU A 431 -17.56 -2.81 -28.98
CA LEU A 431 -17.83 -1.54 -28.31
C LEU A 431 -16.69 -0.51 -28.53
N PRO A 432 -17.01 0.75 -28.89
CA PRO A 432 -16.08 1.72 -29.48
C PRO A 432 -14.88 2.15 -28.60
N ASN A 433 -14.86 1.85 -27.30
CA ASN A 433 -13.81 2.35 -26.39
C ASN A 433 -12.54 1.47 -26.32
N SER A 434 -12.32 0.53 -27.25
CA SER A 434 -11.27 -0.49 -27.09
C SER A 434 -10.00 -0.29 -27.90
N LEU A 435 -9.89 0.69 -28.81
CA LEU A 435 -8.69 0.79 -29.67
C LEU A 435 -7.38 0.98 -28.86
N ALA A 436 -7.46 1.68 -27.72
CA ALA A 436 -6.34 1.84 -26.77
C ALA A 436 -6.05 0.61 -25.90
N ALA A 437 -6.91 -0.41 -25.91
CA ALA A 437 -6.72 -1.67 -25.18
C ALA A 437 -6.10 -2.79 -26.06
N TRP A 438 -5.89 -2.50 -27.36
CA TRP A 438 -5.32 -3.43 -28.35
C TRP A 438 -3.85 -3.15 -28.68
N ILE A 439 -3.36 -1.94 -28.39
CA ILE A 439 -1.94 -1.55 -28.41
C ILE A 439 -1.45 -1.66 -26.97
#